data_AF-A0A849C4N0-F1
#
_entry.id   AF-A0A849C4N0-F1
#
_cell.length_a   1.000
_cell.length_b   1.000
_cell.length_c   1.000
_cell.angle_alpha   90.00
_cell.angle_beta   90.00
_cell.angle_gamma   90.00
#
_symmetry.space_group_name_H-M   'P 1'
#
loop_
_entity.id
_entity.type
_entity.pdbx_description
1 polymer ?
#
loop_
_entity_poly.entity_id
_entity_poly.type
_entity_poly.pdbx_seq_one_letter_code
_entity_poly.pdbx_strand_id
1 'polypeptide(L)'
;MPWWHADNYDANAHIIGQLTELATAEGVTVSQLALAWTLAQRDYIVPIPGSRNPDRVAQNVAASDIALTAEDLARIAAIAPVGGHGGRGTPSPWL
;
A
#
# COMPACT_ATOMS: atom_id res chain seq x y z
N MET A 1 -15.83 -11.74 6.06
CA MET A 1 -15.43 -10.35 5.81
C MET A 1 -15.65 -10.07 4.33
N PRO A 2 -16.30 -8.95 3.96
CA PRO A 2 -16.71 -8.68 2.57
C PRO A 2 -15.54 -8.74 1.57
N TRP A 3 -14.34 -8.30 1.94
CA TRP A 3 -13.14 -8.39 1.09
C TRP A 3 -12.67 -9.81 0.77
N TRP A 4 -13.13 -10.85 1.50
CA TRP A 4 -12.83 -12.26 1.23
C TRP A 4 -13.91 -12.94 0.36
N HIS A 5 -14.95 -12.23 -0.07
CA HIS A 5 -15.87 -12.78 -1.06
C HIS A 5 -15.11 -13.00 -2.38
N ALA A 6 -15.43 -14.08 -3.11
CA ALA A 6 -14.68 -14.50 -4.30
C ALA A 6 -14.41 -13.34 -5.27
N ASP A 7 -15.46 -12.62 -5.68
CA ASP A 7 -15.34 -11.50 -6.62
C ASP A 7 -14.42 -10.38 -6.11
N ASN A 8 -14.47 -10.07 -4.80
CA ASN A 8 -13.61 -9.05 -4.20
C ASN A 8 -12.18 -9.56 -4.02
N TYR A 9 -12.00 -10.84 -3.71
CA TYR A 9 -10.70 -11.46 -3.55
C TYR A 9 -9.93 -11.43 -4.87
N ASP A 10 -10.57 -11.85 -5.97
CA ASP A 10 -9.95 -11.89 -7.29
C ASP A 10 -9.60 -10.48 -7.78
N ALA A 11 -10.49 -9.51 -7.58
CA ALA A 11 -10.22 -8.10 -7.91
C ALA A 11 -9.07 -7.53 -7.07
N ASN A 12 -9.03 -7.82 -5.77
CA ASN A 12 -7.93 -7.40 -4.90
C ASN A 12 -6.61 -8.09 -5.24
N ALA A 13 -6.64 -9.37 -5.62
CA ALA A 13 -5.46 -10.10 -6.06
C ALA A 13 -4.86 -9.49 -7.34
N HIS A 14 -5.70 -9.04 -8.28
CA HIS A 14 -5.25 -8.32 -9.47
C HIS A 14 -4.56 -7.00 -9.11
N ILE A 15 -5.18 -6.18 -8.25
CA ILE A 15 -4.60 -4.92 -7.76
C ILE A 15 -3.24 -5.17 -7.08
N ILE A 16 -3.16 -6.16 -6.19
CA ILE A 16 -1.92 -6.52 -5.50
C ILE A 16 -0.85 -6.96 -6.50
N GLY A 17 -1.22 -7.70 -7.55
CA GLY A 17 -0.31 -8.10 -8.63
C GLY A 17 0.34 -6.89 -9.30
N GLN A 18 -0.48 -5.93 -9.75
CA GLN A 18 0.02 -4.72 -10.41
C GLN A 18 0.87 -3.85 -9.47
N LEU A 19 0.49 -3.71 -8.20
CA LEU A 19 1.30 -3.00 -7.20
C LEU A 19 2.62 -3.73 -6.91
N THR A 20 2.64 -5.05 -7.01
CA THR A 20 3.86 -5.85 -6.84
C THR A 20 4.81 -5.66 -8.02
N GLU A 21 4.29 -5.59 -9.24
CA GLU A 21 5.07 -5.27 -10.44
C GLU A 21 5.69 -3.88 -10.34
N LEU A 22 4.90 -2.87 -9.94
CA LEU A 22 5.39 -1.52 -9.70
C LEU A 22 6.47 -1.50 -8.61
N ALA A 23 6.23 -2.12 -7.45
CA ALA A 23 7.21 -2.19 -6.38
C ALA A 23 8.52 -2.83 -6.85
N THR A 24 8.43 -3.91 -7.63
CA THR A 24 9.59 -4.61 -8.18
C THR A 24 10.38 -3.72 -9.15
N ALA A 25 9.69 -2.95 -10.00
CA ALA A 25 10.33 -1.98 -10.90
C ALA A 25 11.11 -0.90 -10.14
N GLU A 26 10.58 -0.47 -8.98
CA GLU A 26 11.23 0.49 -8.07
C GLU A 26 12.27 -0.16 -7.12
N GLY A 27 12.50 -1.48 -7.22
CA GLY A 27 13.46 -2.19 -6.38
C GLY A 27 13.05 -2.35 -4.91
N VAL A 28 11.76 -2.23 -4.60
CA VAL A 28 11.21 -2.31 -3.24
C VAL A 28 10.17 -3.42 -3.12
N THR A 29 9.82 -3.81 -1.89
CA THR A 29 8.73 -4.76 -1.66
C THR A 29 7.37 -4.08 -1.76
N VAL A 30 6.31 -4.80 -2.13
CA VAL A 30 4.94 -4.25 -2.14
C VAL A 30 4.51 -3.72 -0.77
N SER A 31 5.00 -4.32 0.33
CA SER A 31 4.75 -3.83 1.69
C SER A 31 5.45 -2.49 1.97
N GLN A 32 6.68 -2.32 1.48
CA GLN A 32 7.38 -1.03 1.56
C GLN A 32 6.70 0.02 0.69
N LEU A 33 6.27 -0.32 -0.53
CA LEU A 33 5.51 0.57 -1.41
C LEU A 33 4.23 1.07 -0.71
N ALA A 34 3.48 0.18 -0.05
CA ALA A 34 2.27 0.55 0.67
C ALA A 34 2.54 1.49 1.85
N LEU A 35 3.62 1.28 2.61
CA LEU A 35 4.01 2.15 3.72
C LEU A 35 4.50 3.51 3.23
N ALA A 36 5.33 3.54 2.18
CA ALA A 36 5.81 4.77 1.54
C ALA A 36 4.64 5.59 0.99
N TRP A 37 3.68 4.94 0.33
CA TRP A 37 2.45 5.59 -0.14
C TRP A 37 1.62 6.18 1.01
N THR A 38 1.53 5.47 2.14
CA THR A 38 0.81 5.94 3.33
C THR A 38 1.47 7.19 3.91
N LEU A 39 2.80 7.20 4.02
CA LEU A 39 3.59 8.35 4.48
C LEU A 39 3.48 9.55 3.53
N ALA A 40 3.39 9.30 2.22
CA ALA A 40 3.28 10.35 1.21
C ALA A 40 1.92 11.07 1.19
N GLN A 41 0.90 10.56 1.89
CA GLN A 41 -0.43 11.20 1.88
C GLN A 41 -0.41 12.54 2.62
N ARG A 42 0.23 12.64 3.78
CA ARG A 42 0.32 13.86 4.61
C ARG A 42 1.53 13.78 5.53
N ASP A 43 2.13 14.93 5.81
CA ASP A 43 3.33 15.05 6.66
C ASP A 43 3.11 14.59 8.12
N TYR A 44 1.86 14.56 8.59
CA TYR A 44 1.52 14.17 9.96
C TYR A 44 1.09 12.70 10.12
N ILE A 45 1.14 11.90 9.05
CA ILE A 45 0.78 10.48 9.11
C ILE A 45 1.96 9.66 9.60
N VAL A 46 1.74 8.87 10.67
CA VAL A 46 2.72 7.93 11.21
C VAL A 46 2.09 6.52 11.23
N PRO A 47 2.40 5.64 10.27
CA PRO A 47 1.89 4.28 10.27
C PRO A 47 2.53 3.48 11.42
N ILE A 48 1.73 2.61 12.08
CA ILE A 48 2.20 1.71 13.15
C ILE A 48 2.08 0.27 12.66
N PRO A 49 2.96 -0.17 11.72
CA PRO A 49 2.88 -1.52 11.17
C PRO A 49 3.32 -2.54 12.22
N GLY A 50 2.42 -3.46 12.57
CA GLY A 50 2.73 -4.58 13.45
C GLY A 50 3.50 -5.67 12.73
N SER A 51 4.57 -6.18 13.33
CA SER A 51 5.28 -7.38 12.87
C SER A 51 5.85 -8.15 14.06
N ARG A 52 5.90 -9.48 13.95
CA ARG A 52 6.61 -10.37 14.89
C ARG A 52 7.95 -10.87 14.34
N ASN A 53 8.27 -10.52 13.09
CA ASN A 53 9.50 -10.92 12.41
C ASN A 53 10.47 -9.71 12.36
N PRO A 54 11.70 -9.82 12.91
CA PRO A 54 12.67 -8.73 12.93
C PRO A 54 13.05 -8.20 11.53
N ASP A 55 13.22 -9.07 10.54
CA ASP A 55 13.55 -8.67 9.17
C ASP A 55 12.42 -7.83 8.55
N ARG A 56 11.16 -8.18 8.86
CA ARG A 56 10.00 -7.38 8.46
C ARG A 56 9.94 -6.03 9.19
N VAL A 57 10.38 -5.95 10.45
CA VAL A 57 10.51 -4.68 11.15
C VAL A 57 11.54 -3.80 10.43
N ALA A 58 12.71 -4.35 10.09
CA ALA A 58 13.74 -3.62 9.34
C ALA A 58 13.22 -3.13 7.98
N GLN A 59 12.49 -3.97 7.24
CA GLN A 59 11.86 -3.57 5.98
C GLN A 59 10.82 -2.45 6.16
N ASN A 60 10.00 -2.52 7.21
CA ASN A 60 9.00 -1.49 7.50
C ASN A 60 9.66 -0.14 7.82
N VAL A 61 10.77 -0.15 8.56
CA VAL A 61 11.54 1.07 8.85
C VAL A 61 12.15 1.65 7.57
N ALA A 62 12.77 0.81 6.74
CA ALA A 62 13.36 1.22 5.46
C ALA A 62 12.33 1.78 4.47
N ALA A 63 11.03 1.53 4.66
CA ALA A 63 9.98 2.13 3.84
C ALA A 63 9.89 3.66 4.00
N SER A 64 10.34 4.20 5.14
CA SER A 64 10.31 5.65 5.40
C SER A 64 11.33 6.44 4.59
N ASP A 65 12.36 5.76 4.06
CA ASP A 65 13.40 6.37 3.22
C ASP A 65 13.01 6.38 1.72
N ILE A 66 11.87 5.79 1.36
CA ILE A 66 11.39 5.70 -0.02
C ILE A 66 10.61 6.98 -0.36
N ALA A 67 11.15 7.78 -1.25
CA ALA A 67 10.46 8.94 -1.83
C ALA A 67 9.73 8.54 -3.10
N LEU A 68 8.39 8.54 -3.06
CA LEU A 68 7.56 8.33 -4.25
C LEU A 68 7.46 9.61 -5.06
N THR A 69 7.73 9.51 -6.35
CA THR A 69 7.57 10.63 -7.28
C THR A 69 6.09 10.87 -7.59
N ALA A 70 5.79 12.02 -8.19
CA ALA A 70 4.43 12.30 -8.67
C ALA A 70 3.94 11.25 -9.70
N GLU A 71 4.86 10.68 -10.48
CA GLU A 71 4.53 9.63 -11.44
C GLU A 71 4.17 8.31 -10.73
N ASP A 72 4.91 7.93 -9.68
CA ASP A 72 4.61 6.73 -8.90
C ASP A 72 3.24 6.84 -8.24
N LEU A 73 2.95 7.99 -7.63
CA LEU A 73 1.66 8.27 -7.01
C LEU A 73 0.52 8.21 -8.04
N ALA A 74 0.73 8.73 -9.25
CA ALA A 74 -0.24 8.65 -10.33
C ALA A 74 -0.46 7.18 -10.79
N ARG A 75 0.60 6.38 -10.90
CA ARG A 75 0.50 4.94 -11.24
C ARG A 75 -0.26 4.17 -10.17
N ILE A 76 0.04 4.40 -8.88
CA ILE A 76 -0.68 3.77 -7.76
C ILE A 76 -2.16 4.12 -7.80
N ALA A 77 -2.50 5.40 -8.04
CA ALA A 77 -3.88 5.85 -8.16
C ALA A 77 -4.61 5.24 -9.36
N ALA A 78 -3.91 5.01 -10.48
CA ALA A 78 -4.47 4.33 -11.64
C ALA A 78 -4.73 2.83 -11.40
N ILE A 79 -3.85 2.16 -10.64
CA ILE A 79 -3.99 0.74 -10.28
C ILE A 79 -5.14 0.53 -9.28
N ALA A 80 -5.25 1.41 -8.29
CA ALA A 80 -6.22 1.29 -7.20
C ALA A 80 -7.05 2.58 -7.01
N PRO A 81 -7.87 2.99 -8.00
CA PRO A 81 -8.55 4.30 -8.01
C PRO A 81 -9.58 4.46 -6.88
N VAL A 82 -10.11 3.35 -6.39
CA VAL A 82 -11.06 3.29 -5.27
C VAL A 82 -10.52 2.47 -4.09
N GLY A 83 -9.23 2.16 -4.09
CA GLY A 83 -8.60 1.22 -3.17
C GLY A 83 -9.06 -0.23 -3.37
N GLY A 84 -8.91 -1.05 -2.33
CA GLY A 84 -9.31 -2.46 -2.35
C GLY A 84 -10.82 -2.67 -2.23
N HIS A 85 -11.33 -3.69 -2.93
CA HIS A 85 -12.73 -4.10 -2.95
C HIS A 85 -13.16 -4.76 -1.64
N GLY A 86 -14.40 -4.50 -1.21
CA GLY A 86 -14.97 -5.07 0.03
C GLY A 86 -14.31 -4.57 1.32
N GLY A 87 -13.64 -3.41 1.27
CA GLY A 87 -12.81 -2.87 2.35
C GLY A 87 -13.55 -2.59 3.67
N ARG A 88 -12.75 -2.35 4.72
CA ARG A 88 -13.15 -1.74 6.02
C ARG A 88 -13.45 -0.22 5.89
N GLY A 89 -13.53 0.28 4.65
CA GLY A 89 -13.34 1.67 4.28
C GLY A 89 -14.50 2.58 4.64
N THR A 90 -14.49 3.10 5.86
CA THR A 90 -14.81 4.51 6.06
C THR A 90 -13.50 5.27 6.01
N PRO A 91 -13.29 6.22 5.08
CA PRO A 91 -12.20 7.16 5.24
C PRO A 91 -12.41 7.84 6.59
N SER A 92 -11.41 7.75 7.45
CA SER A 92 -11.38 8.63 8.61
C SER A 92 -11.42 10.05 8.05
N PRO A 93 -12.24 10.97 8.56
CA PRO A 93 -12.24 12.37 8.11
C PRO A 93 -10.88 13.06 8.34
N TRP A 94 -9.94 12.38 9.01
CA TRP A 94 -8.60 12.85 9.32
C TRP A 94 -7.50 12.33 8.36
N LEU A 95 -7.85 11.48 7.37
CA LEU A 95 -6.98 11.05 6.26
C LEU A 95 -7.44 11.73 4.96
#